data_AF-A0AAP0N1S8-F1
#
_entry.id   AF-A0AAP0N1S8-F1
#
_cell.length_a   1.000
_cell.length_b   1.000
_cell.length_c   1.000
_cell.angle_alpha   90.00
_cell.angle_beta   90.00
_cell.angle_gamma   90.00
#
_symmetry.space_group_name_H-M   'P 1'
#
loop_
_entity.id
_entity.type
_entity.pdbx_description
1 polymer ?
#
loop_
_entity_poly.entity_id
_entity_poly.type
_entity_poly.pdbx_seq_one_letter_code
_entity_poly.pdbx_strand_id
1 'polypeptide(L)'
;MRPKIYLFGDSITEASFDDGGWGASLAHHFSRSVDVVLRGYSGYNTRWALHVLERVFPAVDSGGEGVGDGVAPLAVTVFFGANDACLPDRCSAFQHALKQEFLCFPVTPT
;
A
#
# COMPACT_ATOMS: atom_id res chain seq x y z
N MET A 1 -12.45 18.04 -7.13
CA MET A 1 -11.55 17.00 -6.60
C MET A 1 -11.98 15.67 -7.22
N ARG A 2 -11.09 14.94 -7.90
CA ARG A 2 -11.43 13.61 -8.46
C ARG A 2 -11.31 12.55 -7.35
N PRO A 3 -12.10 11.47 -7.40
CA PRO A 3 -11.86 10.31 -6.53
C PRO A 3 -10.44 9.76 -6.77
N LYS A 4 -9.88 9.12 -5.74
CA LYS A 4 -8.51 8.59 -5.78
C LYS A 4 -8.50 7.08 -5.64
N ILE A 5 -7.69 6.40 -6.44
CA ILE A 5 -7.33 4.99 -6.25
C ILE A 5 -5.86 4.94 -5.83
N TYR A 6 -5.57 4.28 -4.71
CA TYR A 6 -4.19 4.13 -4.24
C TYR A 6 -3.65 2.75 -4.58
N LEU A 7 -2.45 2.72 -5.16
CA LEU A 7 -1.71 1.49 -5.41
C LEU A 7 -0.66 1.31 -4.31
N PHE A 8 -1.02 0.57 -3.26
CA PHE A 8 -0.17 0.38 -2.08
C PHE A 8 0.49 -1.00 -2.10
N GLY A 9 1.82 -1.04 -2.17
CA GLY A 9 2.53 -2.31 -2.29
C GLY A 9 4.05 -2.19 -2.26
N ASP A 10 4.73 -3.27 -2.61
CA ASP A 10 6.18 -3.35 -2.64
C ASP A 10 6.80 -2.94 -4.00
N SER A 11 7.99 -3.45 -4.32
CA SER A 11 8.72 -3.18 -5.57
C SER A 11 7.91 -3.53 -6.83
N ILE A 12 7.03 -4.54 -6.77
CA ILE A 12 6.17 -4.91 -7.91
C ILE A 12 5.14 -3.80 -8.18
N THR A 13 4.67 -3.14 -7.12
CA THR A 13 3.78 -1.99 -7.25
C THR A 13 4.55 -0.75 -7.66
N GLU A 14 5.76 -0.53 -7.15
CA GLU A 14 6.64 0.58 -7.55
C GLU A 14 6.93 0.55 -9.07
N ALA A 15 7.36 -0.60 -9.59
CA ALA A 15 7.62 -0.82 -11.00
C ALA A 15 6.35 -0.84 -11.88
N SER A 16 5.15 -0.79 -11.28
CA SER A 16 3.89 -0.80 -12.05
C SER A 16 3.70 0.44 -12.93
N PHE A 17 4.45 1.51 -12.68
CA PHE A 17 4.45 2.74 -13.47
C PHE A 17 5.57 2.80 -14.51
N ASP A 18 6.40 1.76 -14.61
CA ASP A 18 7.35 1.64 -15.71
C ASP A 18 6.61 1.52 -17.05
N ASP A 19 7.35 1.65 -18.15
CA ASP A 19 6.77 1.64 -19.49
C ASP A 19 6.08 0.29 -19.79
N GLY A 20 4.81 0.34 -20.19
CA GLY A 20 3.95 -0.85 -20.32
C GLY A 20 3.46 -1.47 -19.01
N GLY A 21 3.75 -0.86 -17.86
CA GLY A 21 3.32 -1.32 -16.55
C GLY A 21 1.80 -1.22 -16.32
N TRP A 22 1.29 -2.05 -15.42
CA TRP A 22 -0.16 -2.14 -15.13
C TRP A 22 -0.70 -0.89 -14.42
N GLY A 23 0.10 -0.25 -13.57
CA GLY A 23 -0.25 0.98 -12.86
C GLY A 23 -0.33 2.17 -13.82
N ALA A 24 0.62 2.29 -14.74
CA ALA A 24 0.57 3.27 -15.83
C ALA A 24 -0.66 3.05 -16.73
N SER A 25 -0.95 1.79 -17.08
CA SER A 25 -2.14 1.43 -17.86
C SER A 25 -3.45 1.81 -17.16
N LEU A 26 -3.52 1.59 -15.84
CA LEU A 26 -4.66 1.99 -15.01
C LEU A 26 -4.82 3.52 -14.97
N ALA A 27 -3.72 4.24 -14.77
CA ALA A 27 -3.72 5.71 -14.77
C ALA A 27 -4.14 6.28 -16.12
N HIS A 28 -3.70 5.69 -17.22
CA HIS A 28 -4.12 6.06 -18.57
C HIS A 28 -5.63 5.84 -18.76
N HIS A 29 -6.15 4.67 -18.37
CA HIS A 29 -7.57 4.32 -18.48
C HIS A 29 -8.47 5.29 -17.73
N PHE A 30 -8.06 5.73 -16.54
CA PHE A 30 -8.83 6.64 -15.68
C PHE A 30 -8.38 8.11 -15.72
N SER A 31 -7.51 8.50 -16.66
CA SER A 31 -6.80 9.80 -16.72
C SER A 31 -7.67 11.07 -16.59
N ARG A 32 -8.98 10.95 -16.80
CA ARG A 32 -9.93 12.07 -16.72
C ARG A 32 -11.00 11.92 -15.63
N SER A 33 -11.06 10.78 -14.95
CA SER A 33 -12.13 10.42 -14.01
C SER A 33 -11.62 10.12 -12.61
N VAL A 34 -10.44 9.52 -12.46
CA VAL A 34 -9.88 9.10 -11.16
C VAL A 34 -8.39 9.40 -11.13
N ASP A 35 -7.91 9.94 -10.01
CA ASP A 35 -6.47 10.08 -9.81
C ASP A 35 -5.92 8.76 -9.27
N VAL A 36 -5.02 8.13 -10.03
CA VAL A 36 -4.30 6.92 -9.61
C VAL A 36 -3.02 7.33 -8.89
N VAL A 37 -2.91 7.00 -7.61
CA VAL A 37 -1.83 7.42 -6.72
C VAL A 37 -0.93 6.24 -6.41
N LEU A 38 0.31 6.30 -6.90
CA LEU A 38 1.32 5.27 -6.62
C LEU A 38 1.88 5.39 -5.20
N ARG A 39 1.90 4.27 -4.48
CA ARG A 39 2.47 4.07 -3.14
C ARG A 39 3.19 2.72 -3.10
N GLY A 40 4.10 2.51 -4.06
CA GLY A 40 5.03 1.39 -4.09
C GLY A 40 6.24 1.67 -3.21
N TYR A 41 6.65 0.68 -2.43
CA TYR A 41 7.77 0.76 -1.49
C TYR A 41 8.69 -0.44 -1.70
N SER A 42 9.68 -0.30 -2.57
CA SER A 42 10.63 -1.36 -2.85
C SER A 42 11.26 -1.94 -1.58
N GLY A 43 11.23 -3.27 -1.49
CA GLY A 43 11.76 -4.03 -0.37
C GLY A 43 10.89 -4.06 0.89
N TYR A 44 9.73 -3.40 0.93
CA TYR A 44 8.87 -3.43 2.11
C TYR A 44 8.15 -4.76 2.27
N ASN A 45 8.19 -5.31 3.49
CA ASN A 45 7.31 -6.38 3.91
C ASN A 45 6.01 -5.80 4.53
N THR A 46 5.06 -6.68 4.83
CA THR A 46 3.76 -6.28 5.40
C THR A 46 3.91 -5.53 6.73
N ARG A 47 4.88 -5.89 7.58
CA ARG A 47 5.10 -5.22 8.87
C ARG A 47 5.54 -3.78 8.69
N TRP A 48 6.46 -3.51 7.76
CA TRP A 48 6.90 -2.15 7.47
C TRP A 48 5.82 -1.32 6.80
N ALA A 49 4.98 -1.95 5.98
CA ALA A 49 3.81 -1.31 5.36
C ALA A 49 2.84 -0.75 6.42
N LEU A 50 2.60 -1.48 7.51
CA LEU A 50 1.74 -1.02 8.61
C LEU A 50 2.28 0.26 9.28
N HIS A 51 3.59 0.38 9.44
CA HIS A 51 4.20 1.57 10.05
C HIS A 51 4.08 2.84 9.20
N VAL A 52 3.87 2.70 7.89
CA VAL A 52 3.69 3.85 6.99
C VAL A 52 2.24 4.14 6.67
N LEU A 53 1.30 3.27 7.09
CA LEU A 53 -0.11 3.33 6.71
C LEU A 53 -0.73 4.71 7.00
N GLU A 54 -0.50 5.27 8.18
CA GLU A 54 -1.02 6.58 8.59
C GLU A 54 -0.47 7.74 7.73
N ARG A 55 0.74 7.60 7.19
CA ARG A 55 1.35 8.59 6.29
C ARG A 55 0.84 8.44 4.87
N VAL A 56 0.52 7.21 4.46
CA VAL A 56 -0.02 6.90 3.14
C VAL A 56 -1.48 7.35 3.03
N PHE A 57 -2.26 7.11 4.08
CA PHE A 57 -3.66 7.43 4.20
C PHE A 57 -3.88 8.33 5.43
N PRO A 58 -3.50 9.62 5.37
CA PRO A 58 -3.74 10.52 6.48
C PRO A 58 -5.23 10.55 6.80
N ALA A 59 -5.55 10.50 8.10
CA ALA A 59 -6.91 10.47 8.59
C ALA A 59 -7.71 11.65 8.02
N VAL A 60 -8.98 11.37 7.73
CA VAL A 60 -9.98 12.37 7.38
C VAL A 60 -10.38 13.09 8.66
N ASP A 61 -9.46 13.83 9.27
CA ASP A 61 -9.80 14.65 10.43
C ASP A 61 -10.57 15.87 9.93
N SER A 62 -11.84 15.96 10.36
CA SER A 62 -12.85 16.96 9.98
C SER A 62 -12.52 18.42 10.31
N GLY A 63 -11.26 18.88 10.27
CA GLY A 63 -10.93 20.27 10.58
C GLY A 63 -9.47 20.70 10.56
N GLY A 64 -8.55 19.98 9.91
CA GLY A 64 -7.13 20.36 9.87
C GLY A 64 -6.53 20.32 8.47
N GLU A 65 -5.78 21.35 8.10
CA GLU A 65 -5.09 21.55 6.81
C GLU A 65 -3.95 20.56 6.56
N GLY A 66 -4.26 19.27 6.55
CA GLY A 66 -3.36 18.20 6.12
C GLY A 66 -3.42 18.00 4.60
N VAL A 67 -2.33 17.52 4.02
CA VAL A 67 -2.07 17.32 2.57
C VAL A 67 -2.98 16.24 1.91
N GLY A 68 -4.08 15.84 2.56
CA GLY A 68 -5.10 14.96 2.02
C GLY A 68 -6.46 15.66 1.99
N ASP A 69 -7.17 15.58 0.87
CA ASP A 69 -8.48 16.24 0.65
C ASP A 69 -9.63 15.87 1.60
N GLY A 70 -9.36 15.12 2.66
CA GLY A 70 -10.41 14.62 3.55
C GLY A 70 -11.44 13.74 2.82
N VAL A 71 -11.11 13.21 1.65
CA VAL A 71 -11.98 12.30 0.88
C VAL A 71 -11.41 10.89 0.97
N ALA A 72 -12.22 9.96 1.46
CA ALA A 72 -11.87 8.55 1.50
C ALA A 72 -11.52 8.04 0.09
N PRO A 73 -10.49 7.19 -0.05
CA PRO A 73 -10.16 6.57 -1.33
C PRO A 73 -11.36 5.83 -1.94
N LEU A 74 -11.49 5.89 -3.26
CA LEU A 74 -12.49 5.09 -3.99
C LEU A 74 -12.13 3.60 -3.92
N ALA A 75 -10.83 3.29 -4.02
CA ALA A 75 -10.29 1.96 -3.81
C ALA A 75 -8.82 2.04 -3.39
N VAL A 76 -8.35 0.96 -2.76
CA VAL A 76 -6.94 0.76 -2.44
C VAL A 76 -6.58 -0.66 -2.87
N THR A 77 -5.53 -0.83 -3.66
CA THR A 77 -4.92 -2.14 -3.89
C THR A 77 -3.85 -2.37 -2.84
N VAL A 78 -3.79 -3.57 -2.27
CA VAL A 78 -2.75 -3.95 -1.29
C VAL A 78 -1.95 -5.12 -1.87
N PHE A 79 -0.70 -4.86 -2.25
CA PHE A 79 0.21 -5.83 -2.88
C PHE A 79 1.53 -5.92 -2.09
N PHE A 80 1.47 -6.64 -0.97
CA PHE A 80 2.62 -7.00 -0.14
C PHE A 80 2.66 -8.51 0.07
N GLY A 81 3.80 -9.03 0.55
CA GLY A 81 3.96 -10.44 0.88
C GLY A 81 5.14 -11.12 0.18
N ALA A 82 5.61 -10.57 -0.95
CA ALA A 82 6.78 -11.14 -1.65
C ALA A 82 8.03 -11.06 -0.76
N ASN A 83 8.23 -9.92 -0.11
CA ASN A 83 9.34 -9.68 0.81
C ASN A 83 9.20 -10.48 2.12
N ASP A 84 7.98 -10.63 2.65
CA ASP A 84 7.68 -11.44 3.84
C ASP A 84 8.11 -12.91 3.65
N ALA A 85 7.98 -13.41 2.42
CA ALA A 85 8.33 -14.78 2.02
C ALA A 85 9.83 -14.99 1.79
N CYS A 86 10.69 -13.99 1.97
CA CYS A 86 12.14 -14.16 1.84
C CYS A 86 12.64 -15.26 2.80
N LEU A 87 13.56 -16.09 2.32
CA LEU A 87 14.11 -17.16 3.13
C LEU A 87 15.12 -16.60 4.15
N PRO A 88 15.11 -17.09 5.40
CA PRO A 88 15.99 -16.60 6.46
C PRO A 88 17.48 -16.90 6.23
N ASP A 89 17.82 -17.80 5.30
CA ASP A 89 19.17 -18.22 4.95
C ASP A 89 19.71 -17.56 3.66
N ARG A 90 19.03 -16.52 3.14
CA ARG A 90 19.39 -15.81 1.90
C ARG A 90 19.71 -14.33 2.16
N CYS A 91 20.25 -13.65 1.14
CA CYS A 91 20.66 -12.24 1.25
C CYS A 91 19.52 -11.28 1.63
N SER A 92 18.26 -11.65 1.34
CA SER A 92 17.05 -10.89 1.67
C SER A 92 16.39 -11.30 3.00
N ALA A 93 17.07 -12.10 3.83
CA ALA A 93 16.52 -12.60 5.10
C ALA A 93 15.99 -11.49 6.03
N PHE A 94 16.56 -10.27 5.97
CA PHE A 94 16.11 -9.13 6.76
C PHE A 94 14.68 -8.66 6.44
N GLN A 95 14.16 -9.05 5.27
CA GLN A 95 12.80 -8.73 4.82
C GLN A 95 11.78 -9.78 5.27
N HIS A 96 12.24 -10.97 5.68
CA HIS A 96 11.38 -12.05 6.12
C HIS A 96 10.48 -11.62 7.29
N ALA A 97 9.20 -11.97 7.21
CA ALA A 97 8.22 -11.71 8.26
C ALA A 97 7.37 -12.96 8.52
N LEU A 98 7.41 -13.48 9.75
CA LEU A 98 6.65 -14.67 10.14
C LEU A 98 5.18 -14.33 10.45
N LYS A 99 4.27 -15.20 10.00
CA LYS A 99 2.81 -15.05 10.14
C LYS A 99 2.25 -15.18 11.57
N GLN A 100 3.06 -15.48 12.59
CA GLN A 100 2.52 -15.74 13.94
C GLN A 100 1.82 -14.53 14.57
N GLU A 101 2.11 -13.30 14.13
CA GLU A 101 1.47 -12.09 14.65
C GLU A 101 0.09 -11.79 14.02
N PHE A 102 -0.26 -12.37 12.86
CA PHE A 102 -1.51 -12.05 12.14
C PHE A 102 -2.66 -13.05 12.38
N LEU A 103 -2.41 -14.17 13.07
CA LEU A 103 -3.44 -15.17 13.38
C LEU A 103 -4.16 -14.92 14.72
N CYS A 104 -3.76 -13.90 15.47
CA CYS A 104 -4.33 -13.61 16.78
C CYS A 104 -4.91 -12.19 16.79
N PHE A 105 -6.03 -11.99 16.08
CA PHE A 105 -6.99 -11.03 16.62
C PHE A 105 -7.44 -11.59 17.97
N PRO A 106 -7.31 -10.86 19.09
CA PRO A 106 -7.95 -11.28 20.32
C PRO A 106 -9.45 -11.28 20.03
N VAL A 107 -10.03 -12.48 19.89
CA VAL A 107 -11.47 -12.65 20.03
C VAL A 107 -11.74 -12.28 21.48
N THR A 108 -12.16 -11.05 21.74
CA THR A 108 -12.66 -10.65 23.05
C THR A 108 -13.90 -11.49 23.31
N PRO A 109 -13.92 -12.39 24.32
CA PRO A 109 -15.15 -13.04 24.71
C PRO A 109 -16.09 -11.99 25.29
N THR A 110 -17.27 -11.86 24.68
CA THR A 110 -18.44 -11.19 25.26
C THR A 110 -18.97 -11.98 26.45
#